data_AF-A0A5J5F055-F1
#
_entry.id   AF-A0A5J5F055-F1
#
_cell.length_a   1.000
_cell.length_b   1.000
_cell.length_c   1.000
_cell.angle_alpha   90.00
_cell.angle_beta   90.00
_cell.angle_gamma   90.00
#
_symmetry.space_group_name_H-M   'P 1'
#
loop_
_entity.id
_entity.type
_entity.pdbx_description
1 polymer ?
#
loop_
_entity_poly.entity_id
_entity_poly.type
_entity_poly.pdbx_seq_one_letter_code
_entity_poly.pdbx_strand_id
1 'polypeptide(L)'
;MLRLRWLRLPVSDRGKFDTVIQSMGLCSHHSPIQLLRNLGTMCQGDGNTILLEHRKSHYCWLNGFLDRYADKHVETWGCWRNRDI
;
A
#
# COMPACT_ATOMS: atom_id res chain seq x y z
N MET A 1 0.49 8.71 9.03
CA MET A 1 1.95 8.61 9.33
C MET A 1 2.59 7.67 8.33
N LEU A 2 3.74 8.00 7.74
CA LEU A 2 4.43 7.12 6.79
C LEU A 2 5.07 5.94 7.52
N ARG A 3 4.96 4.74 6.94
CA ARG A 3 5.63 3.53 7.43
C ARG A 3 6.26 2.80 6.25
N LEU A 4 7.55 2.52 6.38
CA LEU A 4 8.25 1.61 5.48
C LEU A 4 8.02 0.18 5.97
N ARG A 5 7.66 -0.73 5.06
CA ARG A 5 7.51 -2.15 5.38
C ARG A 5 8.25 -3.00 4.34
N TRP A 6 9.14 -3.82 4.85
CA TRP A 6 9.76 -4.91 4.10
C TRP A 6 8.78 -6.09 4.11
N LEU A 7 8.27 -6.47 2.95
CA LEU A 7 7.38 -7.61 2.82
C LEU A 7 8.06 -8.72 2.04
N ARG A 8 8.04 -9.93 2.61
CA ARG A 8 8.19 -11.15 1.84
C ARG A 8 6.81 -11.52 1.30
N LEU A 9 6.57 -11.13 0.05
CA LEU A 9 5.40 -11.57 -0.69
C LEU A 9 5.67 -12.94 -1.30
N PRO A 10 4.62 -13.74 -1.59
CA PRO A 10 4.78 -14.93 -2.41
C PRO A 10 5.37 -14.51 -3.76
N VAL A 11 6.57 -15.04 -4.01
CA VAL A 11 7.46 -14.69 -5.12
C VAL A 11 7.25 -15.64 -6.30
N SER A 12 7.62 -15.16 -7.49
CA SER A 12 7.62 -15.95 -8.72
C SER A 12 9.05 -16.22 -9.15
N ASP A 13 9.38 -17.47 -9.45
CA ASP A 13 10.68 -17.83 -10.06
C ASP A 13 10.88 -17.23 -11.47
N ARG A 14 9.81 -16.63 -12.03
CA ARG A 14 9.83 -15.89 -13.29
C ARG A 14 9.78 -14.37 -13.10
N GLY A 15 9.92 -13.88 -11.86
CA GLY A 15 10.05 -12.46 -11.58
C GLY A 15 11.25 -11.87 -12.33
N LYS A 16 11.14 -10.59 -12.72
CA LYS A 16 12.17 -9.90 -13.52
C LYS A 16 13.00 -8.90 -12.71
N PHE A 17 12.59 -8.62 -11.47
CA PHE A 17 13.18 -7.57 -10.66
C PHE A 17 13.74 -8.14 -9.34
N ASP A 18 14.97 -7.76 -9.02
CA ASP A 18 15.60 -8.04 -7.73
C ASP A 18 14.97 -7.24 -6.59
N THR A 19 14.41 -6.06 -6.89
CA THR A 19 13.71 -5.23 -5.90
C THR A 19 12.57 -4.46 -6.54
N VAL A 20 11.40 -4.54 -5.93
CA VAL A 20 10.21 -3.77 -6.29
C VAL A 20 9.90 -2.79 -5.15
N ILE A 21 9.82 -1.50 -5.47
CA ILE A 21 9.46 -0.45 -4.52
C ILE A 21 8.11 0.12 -4.93
N GLN A 22 7.13 0.05 -4.03
CA GLN A 22 5.82 0.67 -4.21
C GLN A 22 5.62 1.76 -3.16
N SER A 23 5.33 2.97 -3.61
CA SER A 23 5.00 4.12 -2.76
C SER A 23 3.53 4.49 -2.87
N MET A 24 2.85 4.59 -1.73
CA MET A 24 1.47 5.09 -1.58
C MET A 24 0.46 4.44 -2.54
N GLY A 25 0.69 3.16 -2.87
CA GLY A 25 -0.07 2.44 -3.89
C GLY A 25 -1.35 1.83 -3.32
N LEU A 26 -1.30 1.34 -2.08
CA LEU A 26 -2.42 0.60 -1.51
C LEU A 26 -3.66 1.46 -1.25
N CYS A 27 -3.48 2.75 -0.96
CA CYS A 27 -4.60 3.66 -0.73
C CYS A 27 -5.28 4.11 -2.01
N SER A 28 -4.53 4.16 -3.12
CA SER A 28 -4.95 4.73 -4.40
C SER A 28 -5.42 3.67 -5.39
N HIS A 29 -5.31 2.39 -5.03
CA HIS A 29 -5.64 1.29 -5.91
C HIS A 29 -6.98 0.65 -5.53
N HIS A 30 -7.84 0.37 -6.51
CA HIS A 30 -9.16 -0.22 -6.25
C HIS A 30 -9.07 -1.53 -5.45
N SER A 31 -8.12 -2.41 -5.78
CA SER A 31 -7.92 -3.71 -5.13
C SER A 31 -6.49 -3.88 -4.57
N PRO A 32 -6.20 -3.45 -3.32
CA PRO A 32 -4.85 -3.50 -2.77
C PRO A 32 -4.30 -4.93 -2.70
N ILE A 33 -5.17 -5.93 -2.52
CA ILE A 33 -4.79 -7.35 -2.55
C ILE A 33 -4.27 -7.77 -3.92
N GLN A 34 -4.92 -7.34 -5.01
CA GLN A 34 -4.45 -7.63 -6.36
C GLN A 34 -3.14 -6.91 -6.66
N LEU A 35 -3.00 -5.65 -6.20
CA LEU A 35 -1.73 -4.93 -6.30
C LEU A 35 -0.60 -5.72 -5.62
N LEU A 36 -0.80 -6.16 -4.38
CA LEU A 36 0.20 -6.96 -3.65
C LEU A 36 0.52 -8.28 -4.37
N ARG A 37 -0.48 -9.01 -4.88
CA ARG A 37 -0.24 -10.24 -5.65
C ARG A 37 0.60 -9.95 -6.89
N ASN A 38 0.26 -8.89 -7.62
CA ASN A 38 1.00 -8.50 -8.82
C ASN A 38 2.46 -8.12 -8.51
N LEU A 39 2.69 -7.33 -7.45
CA LEU A 39 4.05 -6.99 -6.98
C LEU A 39 4.84 -8.25 -6.62
N GLY A 40 4.21 -9.24 -5.97
CA GLY A 40 4.83 -10.54 -5.68
C GLY A 40 5.25 -11.30 -6.94
N THR A 41 4.45 -11.25 -8.01
CA THR A 41 4.81 -11.91 -9.30
C THR A 41 5.93 -11.21 -10.07
N MET A 42 6.14 -9.92 -9.83
CA MET A 42 7.17 -9.13 -10.51
C MET A 42 8.56 -9.37 -9.91
N CYS A 43 8.61 -9.68 -8.61
CA CYS A 43 9.83 -9.90 -7.88
C CYS A 43 10.31 -11.36 -8.02
N GLN A 44 11.61 -11.55 -8.26
CA GLN A 44 12.23 -12.86 -8.33
C GLN A 44 12.19 -13.60 -6.97
N GLY A 45 12.46 -14.91 -6.97
CA GLY A 45 12.37 -15.79 -5.79
C GLY A 45 13.10 -15.30 -4.53
N ASP A 46 14.24 -14.64 -4.69
CA ASP A 46 15.06 -14.08 -3.61
C ASP A 46 15.04 -12.54 -3.55
N GLY A 47 14.21 -11.91 -4.37
CA GLY A 47 14.11 -10.46 -4.46
C GLY A 47 13.34 -9.82 -3.30
N ASN A 48 13.43 -8.49 -3.20
CA ASN A 48 12.82 -7.70 -2.14
C ASN A 48 11.60 -6.92 -2.62
N THR A 49 10.51 -6.93 -1.85
CA THR A 49 9.41 -5.97 -2.04
C THR A 49 9.36 -4.98 -0.88
N ILE A 50 9.46 -3.69 -1.20
CA ILE A 50 9.43 -2.59 -0.25
C ILE A 50 8.18 -1.76 -0.48
N LEU A 51 7.38 -1.60 0.57
CA LEU A 51 6.22 -0.72 0.55
C LEU A 51 6.48 0.52 1.41
N LEU A 52 6.30 1.69 0.82
CA LEU A 52 6.25 2.97 1.53
C LEU A 52 4.81 3.45 1.55
N GLU A 53 4.11 3.22 2.65
CA GLU A 53 2.66 3.45 2.75
C GLU A 53 2.34 4.38 3.92
N HIS A 54 1.23 5.11 3.81
CA HIS A 54 0.69 5.79 4.98
C HIS A 54 -0.14 4.82 5.82
N ARG A 55 -0.13 5.06 7.13
CA ARG A 55 -0.96 4.37 8.11
C ARG A 55 -1.86 5.37 8.83
N LYS A 56 -2.96 4.85 9.38
CA LYS A 56 -3.80 5.51 10.39
C LYS A 56 -2.91 6.17 11.45
N SER A 57 -3.30 7.37 11.88
CA SER A 57 -2.60 8.09 12.94
C SER A 57 -2.70 7.33 14.26
N HIS A 58 -1.75 7.57 15.17
CA HIS A 58 -1.85 7.08 16.55
C HIS A 58 -2.92 7.83 17.35
N TYR A 59 -3.28 9.04 16.93
CA TYR A 59 -4.28 9.87 17.61
C TYR A 59 -5.69 9.53 17.11
N CYS A 60 -6.52 8.98 17.99
CA CYS A 60 -7.89 8.57 17.66
C CYS A 60 -8.76 9.75 17.18
N TRP A 61 -8.65 10.92 17.83
CA TRP A 61 -9.41 12.12 17.43
C TRP A 61 -9.06 12.57 16.00
N LEU A 62 -7.80 12.44 15.61
CA LEU A 62 -7.34 12.80 14.26
C LEU A 62 -7.85 11.81 13.21
N ASN A 63 -7.87 10.51 13.54
CA ASN A 63 -8.48 9.52 12.65
C ASN A 63 -9.96 9.80 12.42
N GLY A 64 -10.73 10.13 13.48
CA GLY A 64 -12.13 10.50 13.35
C GLY A 64 -12.36 11.74 12.47
N PHE A 65 -11.50 12.75 12.58
CA PHE A 65 -11.55 13.90 11.68
C PHE A 65 -11.24 13.50 10.22
N LEU A 66 -10.19 12.72 10.00
CA LEU A 66 -9.78 12.31 8.64
C LEU A 66 -10.80 11.39 7.97
N ASP A 67 -11.45 10.51 8.73
CA ASP A 67 -12.49 9.59 8.25
C ASP A 67 -13.74 10.35 7.82
N ARG A 68 -14.12 11.40 8.56
CA ARG A 68 -15.28 12.24 8.22
C ARG A 68 -15.17 12.92 6.84
N TYR A 69 -13.94 13.14 6.35
CA TYR A 69 -13.68 13.73 5.04
C TYR A 69 -13.10 12.74 4.04
N ALA A 70 -13.17 11.43 4.31
CA ALA A 70 -12.62 10.40 3.45
C ALA A 70 -13.28 10.42 2.06
N ASP A 71 -14.61 10.46 1.99
CA ASP A 71 -15.35 10.39 0.72
C ASP A 71 -14.98 11.54 -0.23
N LYS A 72 -15.00 12.78 0.27
CA LYS A 72 -14.58 13.96 -0.51
C LYS A 72 -13.13 13.88 -0.96
N HIS A 73 -12.27 13.30 -0.11
CA HIS A 73 -10.85 13.14 -0.46
C HIS A 73 -10.64 12.08 -1.53
N VAL A 74 -11.40 10.98 -1.50
CA VAL A 74 -11.39 9.94 -2.52
C VAL A 74 -11.94 10.48 -3.83
N GLU A 75 -13.01 11.26 -3.80
CA GLU A 75 -13.55 11.90 -4.99
C GLU A 75 -12.54 12.86 -5.64
N THR A 76 -11.80 13.62 -4.83
CA THR A 76 -10.83 14.59 -5.34
C THR A 76 -9.51 13.95 -5.78
N TRP A 77 -9.02 12.94 -5.05
CA TRP A 77 -7.64 12.44 -5.18
C TRP A 77 -7.52 10.93 -5.41
N GLY A 78 -8.62 10.17 -5.34
CA GLY A 78 -8.65 8.73 -5.55
C GLY A 78 -7.99 7.88 -4.46
N CYS A 79 -7.51 8.47 -3.36
CA CYS A 79 -6.81 7.76 -2.28
C CYS A 79 -7.63 7.73 -0.98
N TRP A 80 -7.70 6.55 -0.36
CA TRP A 80 -8.38 6.34 0.91
C TRP A 80 -7.39 6.35 2.09
N ARG A 81 -7.37 7.43 2.90
CA ARG A 81 -6.33 7.66 3.93
C ARG A 81 -6.27 6.62 5.06
N ASN A 82 -7.42 6.14 5.51
CA ASN A 82 -7.55 5.23 6.65
C ASN A 82 -8.13 3.87 6.23
N ARG A 83 -7.73 3.39 5.05
CA ARG A 83 -8.21 2.12 4.52
C ARG A 83 -7.65 0.99 5.37
N ASP A 84 -8.50 0.05 5.79
CA ASP A 84 -8.00 -1.21 6.36
C ASP A 84 -7.55 -2.14 5.23
N ILE A 85 -6.36 -2.70 5.42
CA ILE A 85 -5.61 -3.53 4.47
C ILE A 85 -4.82 -4.59 5.24
#